data_AF-E1R0F6-F1
#
_entry.id   AF-E1R0F6-F1
#
_cell.length_a   1.000
_cell.length_b   1.000
_cell.length_c   1.000
_cell.angle_alpha   90.00
_cell.angle_beta   90.00
_cell.angle_gamma   90.00
#
_symmetry.space_group_name_H-M   'P 1'
#
loop_
_entity.id
_entity.type
_entity.pdbx_description
1 polymer ?
#
loop_
_entity_poly.entity_id
_entity_poly.type
_entity_poly.pdbx_seq_one_letter_code
_entity_poly.pdbx_strand_id
1 'polypeptide(L)' 'MTENIDSAGGISDRRAPTRARAELADLTLIVRPPGRPAQIRAFTDAEQTEARAYATEAGTVVTTLDAE' A
#
# COMPACT_ATOMS: atom_id res chain seq x y z
N MET A 1 -20.64 43.85 3.80
CA MET A 1 -20.54 43.16 2.50
C MET A 1 -19.20 42.44 2.53
N THR A 2 -19.21 41.11 2.43
CA THR A 2 -18.08 40.24 2.79
C THR A 2 -16.89 40.43 1.86
N GLU A 3 -15.71 40.65 2.44
CA GLU A 3 -14.41 40.72 1.77
C GLU A 3 -13.94 39.31 1.35
N ASN A 4 -13.66 39.13 0.05
CA ASN A 4 -13.11 37.88 -0.47
C ASN A 4 -11.59 37.90 -0.27
N ILE A 5 -11.11 36.99 0.57
CA ILE A 5 -9.69 36.78 0.84
C ILE A 5 -9.14 35.91 -0.29
N ASP A 6 -8.44 36.53 -1.26
CA ASP A 6 -7.69 35.83 -2.30
C ASP A 6 -6.47 35.16 -1.65
N SER A 7 -6.69 33.95 -1.11
CA SER A 7 -5.64 33.15 -0.49
C SER A 7 -4.80 32.52 -1.60
N ALA A 8 -3.67 33.16 -1.88
CA ALA A 8 -2.56 32.72 -2.70
C ALA A 8 -2.52 31.19 -2.88
N GLY A 9 -2.96 30.73 -4.06
CA GLY A 9 -2.82 29.35 -4.49
C GLY A 9 -1.35 28.99 -4.62
N GLY A 10 -0.77 28.43 -3.56
CA GLY A 10 0.55 27.81 -3.61
C GLY A 10 0.56 26.74 -4.70
N ILE A 11 1.62 26.72 -5.50
CA ILE A 11 1.83 25.76 -6.59
C ILE A 11 1.86 24.36 -5.97
N SER A 12 0.70 23.69 -5.94
CA SER A 12 0.60 22.30 -5.55
C SER A 12 1.09 21.46 -6.73
N ASP A 13 2.34 21.04 -6.68
CA ASP A 13 2.91 20.08 -7.61
C ASP A 13 2.28 18.70 -7.34
N ARG A 14 1.13 18.45 -7.97
CA ARG A 14 0.42 17.17 -7.89
C ARG A 14 1.08 16.17 -8.82
N ARG A 15 2.29 15.71 -8.48
CA ARG A 15 2.90 14.55 -9.14
C ARG A 15 2.27 13.28 -8.60
N ALA A 16 1.56 12.57 -9.48
CA ALA A 16 1.11 11.22 -9.17
C ALA A 16 2.34 10.36 -8.88
N PRO A 17 2.40 9.64 -7.74
CA PRO A 17 3.50 8.73 -7.48
C PRO A 17 3.52 7.68 -8.59
N THR A 18 4.66 7.52 -9.28
CA THR A 18 4.81 6.42 -10.23
C THR A 18 4.86 5.14 -9.41
N ARG A 19 3.75 4.42 -9.39
CA ARG A 19 3.67 3.11 -8.77
C ARG A 19 4.13 2.13 -9.83
N ALA A 20 5.28 1.49 -9.61
CA ALA A 20 5.62 0.30 -10.38
C ALA A 20 4.45 -0.68 -10.23
N ARG A 21 3.79 -1.01 -11.34
CA ARG A 21 2.77 -2.04 -11.34
C ARG A 21 3.50 -3.38 -11.38
N ALA A 22 3.44 -4.13 -10.29
CA ALA A 22 3.70 -5.57 -10.34
C ALA A 22 2.54 -6.25 -11.10
N GLU A 23 2.84 -7.27 -11.89
CA GLU A 23 1.79 -8.08 -12.49
C GLU A 23 1.14 -8.93 -11.40
N LEU A 24 -0.15 -9.26 -11.55
CA LEU A 24 -0.85 -10.10 -10.58
C LEU A 24 -0.18 -11.47 -10.42
N ALA A 25 0.45 -11.98 -11.49
CA ALA A 25 1.18 -13.24 -11.49
C ALA A 25 2.46 -13.21 -10.64
N ASP A 26 3.02 -12.03 -10.35
CA ASP A 26 4.24 -11.88 -9.55
C ASP A 26 3.97 -11.88 -8.03
N LEU A 27 2.70 -11.77 -7.62
CA LEU A 27 2.28 -11.71 -6.23
C LEU A 27 2.25 -13.11 -5.62
N THR A 28 3.29 -13.45 -4.86
CA THR A 28 3.46 -14.78 -4.26
C THR A 28 3.25 -14.79 -2.74
N LEU A 29 3.16 -13.61 -2.12
CA LEU A 29 3.05 -13.45 -0.66
C LEU A 29 1.83 -12.61 -0.30
N ILE A 30 1.17 -12.96 0.80
CA ILE A 30 0.02 -12.22 1.32
C ILE A 30 0.05 -12.10 2.84
N VAL A 31 -0.27 -10.90 3.33
CA VAL A 31 -0.41 -10.59 4.75
C VAL A 31 -1.89 -10.30 5.02
N ARG A 32 -2.48 -11.04 5.97
CA ARG A 32 -3.90 -10.90 6.36
C ARG A 32 -4.02 -10.55 7.83
N PRO A 33 -4.14 -9.25 8.20
CA PRO A 33 -4.34 -8.85 9.58
C PRO A 33 -5.74 -9.26 10.09
N PRO A 34 -5.85 -9.89 11.27
CA PRO A 34 -7.13 -10.33 11.81
C PRO A 34 -8.05 -9.14 12.12
N GLY A 35 -9.34 -9.26 11.78
CA GLY A 35 -10.35 -8.23 12.03
C GLY A 35 -10.23 -6.96 11.18
N ARG A 36 -9.28 -6.90 10.23
CA ARG A 36 -9.01 -5.71 9.41
C ARG A 36 -8.86 -6.08 7.93
N PRO A 37 -9.94 -6.49 7.24
CA PRO A 37 -9.88 -6.93 5.84
C PRO A 37 -9.38 -5.84 4.88
N ALA A 38 -9.63 -4.57 5.19
CA ALA A 38 -9.12 -3.44 4.41
C ALA A 38 -7.59 -3.27 4.45
N GLN A 39 -6.90 -3.99 5.35
CA GLN A 39 -5.44 -3.96 5.52
C GLN A 39 -4.76 -5.19 4.92
N ILE A 40 -5.49 -6.03 4.18
CA ILE A 40 -4.88 -7.15 3.46
C ILE A 40 -3.97 -6.59 2.37
N ARG A 41 -2.74 -7.10 2.31
CA ARG A 41 -1.75 -6.67 1.32
C ARG A 41 -1.00 -7.86 0.75
N ALA A 42 -0.86 -7.87 -0.58
CA ALA A 42 -0.06 -8.84 -1.31
C ALA A 42 1.29 -8.22 -1.70
N PHE A 43 2.30 -9.09 -1.82
CA PHE A 43 3.68 -8.74 -2.10
C PHE A 43 4.27 -9.74 -3.09
N THR A 44 5.26 -9.29 -3.84
CA THR A 44 6.10 -10.14 -4.68
C THR A 44 7.14 -10.89 -3.85
N ASP A 45 7.80 -11.88 -4.43
CA ASP A 45 8.91 -12.58 -3.78
C ASP A 45 10.08 -11.63 -3.46
N ALA A 46 10.34 -10.65 -4.33
CA ALA A 46 11.37 -9.63 -4.11
C ALA A 46 11.07 -8.73 -2.88
N GLU A 47 9.80 -8.55 -2.53
CA GLU A 47 9.34 -7.71 -1.43
C GLU A 47 9.22 -8.48 -0.09
N GLN A 48 9.84 -9.66 0.02
CA GLN A 48 9.72 -10.53 1.21
C GLN A 48 10.08 -9.83 2.53
N THR A 49 11.09 -8.94 2.51
CA THR A 49 11.50 -8.15 3.68
C THR A 49 10.41 -7.16 4.10
N GLU A 50 9.78 -6.49 3.14
CA GLU A 50 8.68 -5.55 3.39
C GLU A 50 7.43 -6.27 3.88
N ALA A 51 7.11 -7.43 3.29
CA ALA A 51 6.00 -8.27 3.72
C ALA A 51 6.17 -8.69 5.20
N ARG A 52 7.38 -9.08 5.61
CA ARG A 52 7.70 -9.45 6.99
C ARG A 52 7.62 -8.27 7.96
N ALA A 53 8.12 -7.10 7.54
CA ALA A 53 8.02 -5.88 8.34
C ALA A 53 6.54 -5.54 8.58
N TYR A 54 5.75 -5.49 7.51
CA TYR A 54 4.32 -5.21 7.59
C TYR A 54 3.56 -6.23 8.44
N ALA A 55 3.87 -7.52 8.31
CA ALA A 55 3.28 -8.57 9.12
C ALA A 55 3.60 -8.38 10.62
N THR A 56 4.85 -8.03 10.94
CA THR A 56 5.28 -7.76 12.31
C THR A 56 4.54 -6.56 12.90
N GLU A 57 4.44 -5.46 12.15
CA GLU A 57 3.71 -4.26 12.56
C GLU A 57 2.21 -4.51 12.75
N ALA A 58 1.62 -5.34 11.88
CA ALA A 58 0.22 -5.71 11.95
C ALA A 58 -0.08 -6.85 12.95
N GLY A 59 0.94 -7.43 13.60
CA GLY A 59 0.78 -8.55 14.53
C GLY A 59 0.25 -9.83 13.86
N THR A 60 0.62 -10.06 12.61
CA THR A 60 0.20 -11.23 11.81
C THR A 60 1.42 -11.87 11.13
N VAL A 61 1.19 -12.89 10.30
CA VAL A 61 2.23 -13.61 9.56
C VAL A 61 2.07 -13.46 8.06
N VAL A 62 3.19 -13.56 7.34
CA VAL A 62 3.18 -13.68 5.87
C VAL A 62 2.82 -15.11 5.50
N THR A 63 1.86 -15.27 4.59
CA THR A 63 1.46 -16.56 4.00
C THR A 63 1.81 -16.59 2.52
N THR A 64 2.14 -17.75 1.97
CA THR A 64 2.27 -17.92 0.52
C THR A 64 0.90 -17.87 -0.15
N LEU A 65 0.84 -17.23 -1.30
CA LEU A 65 -0.31 -17.25 -2.19
C LEU A 65 -0.13 -18.47 -3.11
N ASP A 66 -0.47 -19.67 -2.63
CA ASP A 66 -0.44 -20.86 -3.48
C ASP A 66 -1.40 -20.68 -4.67
N ALA A 67 -0.89 -20.94 -5.87
CA ALA A 67 -1.69 -20.98 -7.08
C ALA A 67 -2.28 -22.40 -7.22
N GLU A 68 -3.46 -22.61 -6.65
CA GLU A 68 -4.26 -23.83 -6.93
C GLU A 68 -4.92 -23.77 -8.32
#